data_AF-A0A5U0QV38-F1
#
_entry.id   AF-A0A5U0QV38-F1
#
_cell.length_a   1.000
_cell.length_b   1.000
_cell.length_c   1.000
_cell.angle_alpha   90.00
_cell.angle_beta   90.00
_cell.angle_gamma   90.00
#
_symmetry.space_group_name_H-M   'P 1'
#
loop_
_entity.id
_entity.type
_entity.pdbx_description
1 polymer ?
#
loop_
_entity_poly.entity_id
_entity_poly.type
_entity_poly.pdbx_seq_one_letter_code
_entity_poly.pdbx_strand_id
1 'polypeptide(L)'
;MKNIADSGILARIRKLAPQAAGRSAPFRTPEEWREWQLAEGRRSCEEIDRQNRQARAEKIFGRAGIQRLHRGCSFANYRIQNDGQRHALSQAKSIAGELDTGCTNFVFSGNPGTGKNHLAAAIG
;
A
#
# COMPACT_ATOMS: atom_id res chain seq x y z
N MET A 1 27.37 34.63 32.48
CA MET A 1 26.27 34.62 31.47
C MET A 1 25.32 33.49 31.83
N LYS A 2 24.02 33.76 32.04
CA LYS A 2 23.05 32.69 32.36
C LYS A 2 22.72 31.92 31.07
N ASN A 3 22.82 30.60 31.12
CA ASN A 3 22.44 29.74 30.01
C ASN A 3 20.93 29.90 29.75
N ILE A 4 20.56 30.27 28.51
CA ILE A 4 19.17 30.51 28.10
C ILE A 4 18.32 29.23 28.32
N ALA A 5 18.93 28.05 28.24
CA ALA A 5 18.27 26.77 28.50
C ALA A 5 17.83 26.58 29.97
N ASP A 6 18.46 27.29 30.92
CA ASP A 6 18.28 27.10 32.36
C ASP A 6 17.37 28.18 32.99
N SER A 7 16.70 29.01 32.17
CA SER A 7 15.83 30.08 32.65
C SER A 7 14.52 30.20 31.88
N GLY A 8 13.48 30.71 32.53
CA GLY A 8 12.20 31.03 31.89
C GLY A 8 11.39 29.80 31.45
N ILE A 9 10.78 29.88 30.26
CA ILE A 9 9.83 28.90 29.74
C ILE A 9 10.51 27.55 29.44
N LEU A 10 11.73 27.55 28.92
CA LEU A 10 12.45 26.33 28.56
C LEU A 10 12.75 25.44 29.78
N ALA A 11 13.10 26.06 30.92
CA ALA A 11 13.30 25.34 32.18
C ALA A 11 11.99 24.69 32.68
N ARG A 12 10.84 25.36 32.50
CA ARG A 12 9.51 24.81 32.85
C ARG A 12 9.14 23.62 31.96
N ILE A 13 9.38 23.71 30.66
CA ILE A 13 9.14 22.61 29.71
C ILE A 13 10.01 21.40 30.06
N ARG A 14 11.29 21.62 30.36
CA ARG A 14 12.22 20.54 30.73
C ARG A 14 11.81 19.82 32.02
N LYS A 15 11.19 20.52 32.97
CA LYS A 15 10.64 19.92 34.20
C LYS A 15 9.43 19.01 33.94
N LEU A 16 8.64 19.31 32.90
CA LEU A 16 7.47 18.52 32.51
C LEU A 16 7.83 17.39 31.53
N ALA A 17 8.88 17.56 30.75
CA ALA A 17 9.33 16.56 29.78
C ALA A 17 9.91 15.32 30.49
N PRO A 18 9.76 14.11 29.90
CA PRO A 18 10.43 12.92 30.42
C PRO A 18 11.94 13.13 30.54
N GLN A 19 12.57 12.59 31.59
CA GLN A 19 14.02 12.81 31.79
C GLN A 19 14.89 12.34 30.61
N ALA A 20 14.38 11.39 29.81
CA ALA A 20 15.03 10.90 28.58
C ALA A 20 14.88 11.85 27.37
N ALA A 21 13.95 12.81 27.40
CA ALA A 21 13.62 13.66 26.25
C ALA A 21 14.79 14.53 25.78
N GLY A 22 15.63 15.00 26.70
CA GLY A 22 16.81 15.80 26.35
C GLY A 22 17.93 15.04 25.63
N ARG A 23 17.96 13.71 25.76
CA ARG A 23 18.89 12.83 25.03
C ARG A 23 18.29 12.28 23.72
N SER A 24 16.99 12.46 23.53
CA SER A 24 16.18 11.81 22.50
C SER A 24 15.68 12.77 21.40
N ALA A 25 16.06 14.04 21.43
CA ALA A 25 15.69 14.97 20.37
C ALA A 25 16.31 14.50 19.03
N PRO A 26 15.52 14.27 17.97
CA PRO A 26 16.00 13.70 16.72
C PRO A 26 16.88 14.65 15.89
N PHE A 27 17.02 15.91 16.33
CA PHE A 27 17.81 16.96 15.70
C PHE A 27 18.32 17.93 16.78
N ARG A 28 19.44 18.59 16.51
CA ARG A 28 20.05 19.63 17.35
C ARG A 28 20.31 20.93 16.61
N THR A 29 20.36 20.88 15.27
CA THR A 29 20.49 22.07 14.41
C THR A 29 19.23 22.30 13.57
N PRO A 30 19.00 23.54 13.10
CA PRO A 30 17.93 23.84 12.15
C PRO A 30 18.04 23.04 10.84
N GLU A 31 19.25 22.75 10.39
CA GLU A 31 19.53 21.96 9.18
C GLU A 31 19.10 20.51 9.38
N GLU A 32 19.52 19.88 10.48
CA GLU A 32 19.12 18.51 10.85
C GLU A 32 17.59 18.39 11.00
N TRP A 33 16.95 19.41 11.58
CA TRP A 33 15.49 19.46 11.70
C TRP A 33 14.81 19.48 10.34
N ARG A 34 15.32 20.28 9.40
CA ARG A 34 14.77 20.37 8.04
C ARG A 34 14.90 19.05 7.30
N GLU A 35 16.05 18.39 7.40
CA GLU A 35 16.27 17.07 6.79
C GLU A 35 15.32 16.02 7.37
N TRP A 36 15.16 16.00 8.69
CA TRP A 36 14.22 15.10 9.35
C TRP A 36 12.77 15.33 8.92
N GLN A 37 12.33 16.59 8.86
CA GLN A 37 10.98 16.95 8.39
C GLN A 37 10.73 16.50 6.95
N LEU A 38 11.71 16.67 6.06
CA LEU A 38 11.60 16.22 4.68
C LEU A 38 11.52 14.69 4.59
N ALA A 39 12.30 13.98 5.40
CA ALA A 39 12.28 12.51 5.44
C ALA A 39 10.93 11.97 5.96
N GLU A 40 10.40 12.52 7.04
CA GLU A 40 9.07 12.17 7.56
C GLU A 40 7.97 12.52 6.57
N GLY A 41 8.08 13.68 5.92
CA GLY A 41 7.16 14.09 4.86
C GLY A 41 7.10 13.08 3.72
N ARG A 42 8.26 12.59 3.25
CA ARG A 42 8.33 11.54 2.21
C ARG A 42 7.62 10.25 2.66
N ARG A 43 7.91 9.77 3.87
CA ARG A 43 7.25 8.56 4.42
C ARG A 43 5.75 8.73 4.52
N SER A 44 5.28 9.89 4.97
CA SER A 44 3.85 10.17 5.07
C SER A 44 3.20 10.24 3.67
N CYS A 45 3.86 10.86 2.69
CA CYS A 45 3.35 10.89 1.31
C CYS A 45 3.26 9.49 0.71
N GLU A 46 4.30 8.66 0.87
CA GLU A 46 4.31 7.27 0.40
C GLU A 46 3.16 6.45 1.00
N GLU A 47 2.90 6.63 2.30
CA GLU A 47 1.79 5.98 3.00
C GLU A 47 0.43 6.46 2.48
N ILE A 48 0.25 7.76 2.31
CA ILE A 48 -0.98 8.34 1.75
C ILE A 48 -1.21 7.83 0.33
N ASP A 49 -0.17 7.76 -0.51
CA ASP A 49 -0.27 7.26 -1.87
C ASP A 49 -0.62 5.77 -1.91
N ARG A 50 -0.13 4.98 -0.95
CA ARG A 50 -0.53 3.58 -0.79
C ARG A 50 -2.02 3.47 -0.43
N GLN A 51 -2.48 4.24 0.55
CA GLN A 51 -3.88 4.26 0.98
C GLN A 51 -4.81 4.72 -0.15
N ASN A 52 -4.42 5.76 -0.89
CA ASN A 52 -5.16 6.27 -2.03
C ASN A 52 -5.29 5.22 -3.14
N ARG A 53 -4.21 4.49 -3.45
CA ARG A 53 -4.24 3.38 -4.43
C ARG A 53 -5.21 2.29 -3.99
N GLN A 54 -5.17 1.88 -2.74
CA GLN A 54 -6.09 0.87 -2.20
C GLN A 54 -7.55 1.35 -2.27
N ALA A 55 -7.85 2.56 -1.81
CA ALA A 55 -9.21 3.10 -1.84
C ALA A 55 -9.76 3.23 -3.27
N ARG A 56 -8.91 3.60 -4.24
CA ARG A 56 -9.28 3.64 -5.66
C ARG A 56 -9.62 2.24 -6.18
N ALA A 57 -8.79 1.25 -5.90
CA ALA A 57 -9.04 -0.13 -6.29
C ALA A 57 -10.38 -0.62 -5.70
N GLU A 58 -10.60 -0.45 -4.40
CA GLU A 58 -11.85 -0.84 -3.73
C GLU A 58 -13.08 -0.17 -4.34
N LYS A 59 -12.97 1.11 -4.72
CA LYS A 59 -14.07 1.83 -5.39
C LYS A 59 -14.34 1.30 -6.80
N ILE A 60 -13.31 0.94 -7.56
CA ILE A 60 -13.45 0.32 -8.89
C ILE A 60 -14.11 -1.05 -8.75
N PHE A 61 -13.59 -1.91 -7.88
CA PHE A 61 -14.15 -3.23 -7.60
C PHE A 61 -15.59 -3.17 -7.09
N GLY A 62 -15.92 -2.18 -6.24
CA GLY A 62 -17.27 -1.95 -5.75
C GLY A 62 -18.28 -1.62 -6.85
N ARG A 63 -17.83 -1.04 -7.97
CA ARG A 63 -18.65 -0.69 -9.14
C ARG A 63 -18.68 -1.79 -10.21
N ALA A 64 -17.66 -2.65 -10.27
CA ALA A 64 -17.51 -3.69 -11.28
C ALA A 64 -18.49 -4.87 -11.15
N GLY A 65 -19.38 -4.87 -10.14
CA GLY A 65 -20.37 -5.95 -9.96
C GLY A 65 -19.77 -7.29 -9.48
N ILE A 66 -18.50 -7.32 -9.06
CA ILE A 66 -17.86 -8.52 -8.53
C ILE A 66 -18.53 -8.91 -7.21
N GLN A 67 -19.12 -10.10 -7.18
CA GLN A 67 -19.75 -10.67 -6.00
C GLN A 67 -18.77 -10.73 -4.83
N ARG A 68 -19.27 -10.54 -3.61
CA ARG A 68 -18.44 -10.57 -2.38
C ARG A 68 -17.58 -11.83 -2.27
N LEU A 69 -18.09 -12.97 -2.76
CA LEU A 69 -17.37 -14.25 -2.80
C LEU A 69 -16.05 -14.19 -3.57
N HIS A 70 -15.94 -13.34 -4.60
CA HIS A 70 -14.79 -13.29 -5.50
C HIS A 70 -13.88 -12.07 -5.27
N ARG A 71 -14.21 -11.16 -4.35
CA ARG A 71 -13.40 -9.94 -4.09
C ARG A 71 -12.01 -10.22 -3.53
N GLY A 72 -11.84 -11.37 -2.87
CA GLY A 72 -10.55 -11.80 -2.34
C GLY A 72 -9.74 -12.65 -3.33
N CYS A 73 -10.26 -12.96 -4.52
CA CYS A 73 -9.58 -13.80 -5.49
C CYS A 73 -8.44 -13.02 -6.15
N SER A 74 -7.22 -13.54 -6.05
CA SER A 74 -6.02 -12.98 -6.68
C SER A 74 -5.18 -14.08 -7.32
N PHE A 75 -4.17 -13.71 -8.10
CA PHE A 75 -3.23 -14.70 -8.64
C PHE A 75 -2.47 -15.46 -7.54
N ALA A 76 -2.26 -14.85 -6.38
CA ALA A 76 -1.49 -15.43 -5.28
C ALA A 76 -2.24 -16.56 -4.56
N ASN A 77 -3.57 -16.50 -4.50
CA ASN A 77 -4.40 -17.52 -3.83
C ASN A 77 -5.12 -18.47 -4.81
N TYR A 78 -4.76 -18.42 -6.10
CA TYR A 78 -5.24 -19.38 -7.09
C TYR A 78 -4.49 -20.71 -6.97
N ARG A 79 -5.19 -21.80 -6.64
CA ARG A 79 -4.60 -23.13 -6.50
C ARG A 79 -4.68 -23.90 -7.81
N ILE A 80 -3.53 -24.35 -8.29
CA ILE A 80 -3.39 -25.15 -9.51
C ILE A 80 -3.53 -26.64 -9.15
N GLN A 81 -4.43 -27.34 -9.82
CA GLN A 81 -4.69 -28.77 -9.64
C GLN A 81 -4.44 -29.59 -10.92
N ASN A 82 -4.38 -28.93 -12.08
CA ASN A 82 -4.09 -29.58 -13.36
C ASN A 82 -3.35 -28.63 -14.32
N ASP A 83 -2.84 -29.19 -15.41
CA ASP A 83 -2.05 -28.43 -16.38
C ASP A 83 -2.88 -27.39 -17.15
N GLY A 84 -4.18 -27.65 -17.36
CA GLY A 84 -5.09 -26.67 -17.94
C GLY A 84 -5.21 -25.40 -17.09
N GLN A 85 -5.31 -25.54 -15.77
CA GLN A 85 -5.32 -24.43 -14.83
C GLN A 85 -3.97 -23.71 -14.77
N ARG A 86 -2.86 -24.44 -14.89
CA ARG A 86 -1.51 -23.85 -14.97
C ARG A 86 -1.38 -22.97 -16.20
N HIS A 87 -1.83 -23.48 -17.35
CA HIS A 87 -1.83 -22.76 -18.60
C HIS A 87 -2.73 -21.52 -18.53
N ALA A 88 -3.98 -21.67 -18.04
CA ALA A 88 -4.91 -20.55 -17.88
C ALA A 88 -4.35 -19.45 -16.95
N LEU A 89 -3.69 -19.81 -15.85
CA LEU A 89 -3.04 -18.85 -14.95
C LEU A 89 -1.91 -18.09 -15.66
N SER A 90 -1.10 -18.77 -16.46
CA SER A 90 -0.02 -18.14 -17.22
C SER A 90 -0.57 -17.14 -18.23
N GLN A 91 -1.61 -17.52 -18.98
CA GLN A 91 -2.27 -16.64 -19.95
C GLN A 91 -2.92 -15.44 -19.26
N ALA A 92 -3.59 -15.66 -18.12
CA ALA A 92 -4.21 -14.60 -17.32
C ALA A 92 -3.19 -13.54 -16.88
N LYS A 93 -1.98 -13.96 -16.46
CA LYS A 93 -0.89 -13.04 -16.10
C LYS A 93 -0.38 -12.24 -17.30
N SER A 94 -0.27 -12.87 -18.48
CA SER A 94 0.11 -12.17 -19.72
C SER A 94 -0.91 -11.10 -20.06
N ILE A 95 -2.19 -11.46 -20.05
CA ILE A 95 -3.30 -10.53 -20.34
C ILE A 95 -3.31 -9.36 -19.35
N ALA A 96 -3.14 -9.62 -18.06
CA ALA A 96 -3.06 -8.56 -17.05
C ALA A 96 -1.91 -7.58 -17.34
N GLY A 97 -0.75 -8.06 -17.81
CA GLY A 97 0.36 -7.20 -18.21
C GLY A 97 0.08 -6.41 -19.50
N GLU A 98 -0.67 -6.98 -20.45
CA GLU A 98 -1.06 -6.29 -21.68
C GLU A 98 -2.09 -5.17 -21.44
N LEU A 99 -2.98 -5.35 -20.45
CA LEU A 99 -3.99 -4.34 -20.07
C LEU A 99 -3.38 -3.02 -19.59
N ASP A 100 -2.16 -3.03 -19.05
CA ASP A 100 -1.43 -1.79 -18.72
C ASP A 100 -1.02 -1.00 -19.97
N THR A 101 -0.99 -1.65 -21.15
CA THR A 101 -0.47 -1.09 -22.40
C THR A 101 -1.52 -0.94 -23.51
N GLY A 102 -2.70 -1.54 -23.37
CA GLY A 102 -3.74 -1.53 -24.39
C GLY A 102 -5.05 -2.20 -24.01
N CYS A 103 -5.95 -2.37 -24.99
CA CYS A 103 -7.25 -3.00 -24.81
C CYS A 103 -7.24 -4.44 -25.36
N THR A 104 -6.99 -5.43 -24.49
CA THR A 104 -7.12 -6.85 -24.83
C THR A 104 -8.42 -7.41 -24.25
N ASN A 105 -9.26 -8.02 -25.10
CA ASN A 105 -10.45 -8.76 -24.68
C ASN A 105 -10.14 -10.25 -24.60
N PHE A 106 -10.74 -10.96 -23.66
CA PHE A 106 -10.53 -12.40 -23.50
C PHE A 106 -11.81 -13.14 -23.09
N VAL A 107 -11.83 -14.46 -23.31
CA VAL A 107 -12.92 -15.35 -22.91
C VAL A 107 -12.32 -16.59 -22.25
N PHE A 108 -12.74 -16.88 -21.01
CA PHE A 108 -12.47 -18.18 -20.40
C PHE A 108 -13.63 -19.14 -20.68
N SER A 109 -13.32 -20.29 -21.28
CA SER A 109 -14.26 -21.38 -21.50
C SER A 109 -13.96 -22.58 -20.58
N GLY A 110 -14.99 -23.40 -20.30
CA GLY A 110 -14.85 -24.64 -19.54
C GLY A 110 -15.91 -24.84 -18.46
N ASN A 111 -15.89 -26.00 -17.82
CA ASN A 111 -16.91 -26.42 -16.85
C ASN A 111 -16.99 -25.52 -15.61
N PRO A 112 -18.13 -25.47 -14.90
CA PRO A 112 -18.22 -24.83 -13.59
C PRO A 112 -17.20 -25.40 -12.59
N GLY A 113 -16.79 -24.60 -11.60
CA GLY A 113 -15.83 -25.03 -10.57
C GLY A 113 -14.36 -25.05 -10.99
N THR A 114 -14.02 -24.65 -12.22
CA THR A 114 -12.62 -24.66 -12.72
C THR A 114 -11.81 -23.38 -12.42
N GLY A 115 -12.39 -22.41 -11.71
CA GLY A 115 -11.69 -21.19 -11.31
C GLY A 115 -11.71 -20.03 -12.31
N LYS A 116 -12.54 -20.08 -13.36
CA LYS A 116 -12.65 -18.99 -14.36
C LYS A 116 -12.94 -17.61 -13.74
N ASN A 117 -13.93 -17.54 -12.86
CA ASN A 117 -14.31 -16.29 -12.18
C ASN A 117 -13.20 -15.81 -11.23
N HIS A 118 -12.43 -16.74 -10.65
CA HIS A 118 -11.29 -16.40 -9.80
C HIS A 118 -10.23 -15.68 -10.62
N LEU A 119 -9.85 -16.25 -11.78
CA LEU A 119 -8.86 -15.62 -12.67
C LEU A 119 -9.37 -14.29 -13.23
N ALA A 120 -10.65 -14.20 -13.62
CA ALA A 120 -11.23 -12.94 -14.08
C ALA A 120 -11.19 -11.85 -12.99
N ALA A 121 -11.53 -12.19 -11.74
CA ALA A 121 -11.45 -11.27 -10.61
C ALA A 121 -10.01 -10.91 -10.21
N ALA A 122 -9.03 -11.75 -10.56
CA ALA A 122 -7.62 -11.48 -10.32
C ALA A 122 -6.96 -10.62 -11.41
N ILE A 123 -7.54 -10.57 -12.62
CA ILE A 123 -7.08 -9.73 -13.73
C ILE A 123 -7.58 -8.28 -13.57
N GLY A 124 -8.86 -8.11 -13.23
CA GLY A 124 -9.47 -6.79 -13.00
C GLY A 124 -9.07 -6.20 -11.66
#